data_AF-A0AA37P5F2-F1
#
_entry.id   AF-A0AA37P5F2-F1
#
_cell.length_a   1.000
_cell.length_b   1.000
_cell.length_c   1.000
_cell.angle_alpha   90.00
_cell.angle_beta   90.00
_cell.angle_gamma   90.00
#
_symmetry.space_group_name_H-M   'P 1'
#
loop_
_entity.id
_entity.type
_entity.pdbx_description
1 polymer ?
#
loop_
_entity_poly.entity_id
_entity_poly.type
_entity_poly.pdbx_seq_one_letter_code
_entity_poly.pdbx_strand_id
1 'polypeptide(L)'
;MKASTVFFPLAFLLGSALGVDMSKYEAEEGVDASFQPFLEALYASAEDYKATDTFTDFFVPETGRLVVLENDAQGPDAIVRLKQALLPTTGVKHWNHLPNITSVYSETAAEKVYKVLGLIQTRFDDGNCSAA
;
A
#
# COMPACT_ATOMS: atom_id res chain seq x y z
N MET A 1 -23.72 -9.85 -44.51
CA MET A 1 -22.84 -9.10 -43.58
C MET A 1 -22.28 -10.10 -42.58
N LYS A 2 -20.97 -10.39 -42.63
CA LYS A 2 -20.32 -11.29 -41.66
C LYS A 2 -19.79 -10.42 -40.51
N ALA A 3 -20.36 -10.57 -39.32
CA ALA A 3 -19.82 -9.95 -38.11
C ALA A 3 -18.66 -10.82 -37.62
N SER A 4 -17.44 -10.28 -37.68
CA SER A 4 -16.27 -10.89 -37.06
C SER A 4 -16.16 -10.36 -35.64
N THR A 5 -16.48 -11.20 -34.66
CA THR A 5 -16.29 -10.90 -33.23
C THR A 5 -14.81 -11.07 -32.89
N VAL A 6 -14.10 -9.96 -32.70
CA VAL A 6 -12.72 -9.97 -32.21
C VAL A 6 -12.75 -10.17 -30.70
N PHE A 7 -12.36 -11.36 -30.24
CA PHE A 7 -12.05 -11.62 -28.84
C PHE A 7 -10.70 -10.95 -28.53
N PHE A 8 -10.71 -9.86 -27.76
CA PHE A 8 -9.51 -9.32 -27.13
C PHE A 8 -9.22 -10.16 -25.88
N PRO A 9 -8.10 -10.89 -25.80
CA PRO A 9 -7.72 -11.51 -24.54
C PRO A 9 -7.24 -10.38 -23.63
N LEU A 10 -8.01 -10.12 -22.57
CA LEU A 10 -7.59 -9.27 -21.47
C LEU A 10 -6.45 -10.01 -20.75
N ALA A 11 -5.23 -9.82 -21.24
CA ALA A 11 -4.03 -10.29 -20.57
C ALA A 11 -3.88 -9.49 -19.27
N PHE A 12 -4.43 -10.03 -18.18
CA PHE A 12 -4.06 -9.61 -16.84
C PHE A 12 -2.56 -9.91 -16.68
N LEU A 13 -1.74 -8.89 -16.87
CA LEU A 13 -0.37 -8.86 -16.39
C LEU A 13 -0.45 -8.84 -14.86
N LEU A 14 -0.62 -10.03 -14.27
CA LEU A 14 -0.33 -10.25 -12.85
C LEU A 14 1.19 -10.08 -12.71
N GLY A 15 1.61 -8.82 -12.53
CA GLY A 15 2.92 -8.52 -12.00
C GLY A 15 3.09 -9.33 -10.72
N SER A 16 4.25 -9.95 -10.56
CA SER A 16 4.60 -10.71 -9.36
C SER A 16 4.57 -9.73 -8.18
N ALA A 17 3.43 -9.61 -7.52
CA ALA A 17 3.32 -8.83 -6.31
C ALA A 17 4.29 -9.43 -5.29
N LEU A 18 5.22 -8.62 -4.81
CA LEU A 18 5.93 -8.94 -3.58
C LEU A 18 4.84 -9.17 -2.53
N GLY A 19 4.71 -10.41 -2.06
CA GLY A 19 3.69 -10.75 -1.07
C GLY A 19 4.05 -10.09 0.25
N VAL A 20 3.17 -9.24 0.77
CA VAL A 20 3.30 -8.68 2.11
C VAL A 20 3.11 -9.81 3.12
N ASP A 21 3.96 -9.87 4.14
CA ASP A 21 3.81 -10.86 5.20
C ASP A 21 2.66 -10.46 6.15
N MET A 22 1.49 -11.00 5.86
CA MET A 22 0.27 -10.83 6.67
C MET A 22 0.13 -11.88 7.78
N SER A 23 1.15 -12.70 8.07
CA SER A 23 1.03 -13.86 8.99
C SER A 23 0.69 -13.51 10.43
N LYS A 24 0.92 -12.26 10.84
CA LYS A 24 0.58 -11.73 12.17
C LYS A 24 -0.65 -10.83 12.16
N TYR A 25 -1.25 -10.59 11.00
CA TYR A 25 -2.45 -9.77 10.91
C TYR A 25 -3.58 -10.39 11.73
N GLU A 26 -4.14 -9.61 12.65
CA GLU A 26 -5.29 -9.97 13.45
C GLU A 26 -6.28 -8.81 13.43
N ALA A 27 -7.49 -9.07 12.91
CA ALA A 27 -8.58 -8.10 12.93
C ALA A 27 -9.38 -8.24 14.23
N GLU A 28 -9.51 -7.15 14.98
CA GLU A 28 -10.41 -7.07 16.13
C GLU A 28 -11.88 -6.92 15.70
N GLU A 29 -12.78 -6.96 16.69
CA GLU A 29 -14.21 -6.74 16.49
C GLU A 29 -14.48 -5.39 15.78
N GLY A 30 -15.41 -5.41 14.82
CA GLY A 30 -15.83 -4.21 14.07
C GLY A 30 -14.97 -3.87 12.85
N VAL A 31 -13.85 -4.56 12.64
CA VAL A 31 -13.05 -4.40 11.42
C VAL A 31 -13.75 -5.05 10.23
N ASP A 32 -13.91 -4.30 9.13
CA ASP A 32 -14.55 -4.83 7.94
C ASP A 32 -13.69 -5.93 7.31
N ALA A 33 -14.31 -7.04 6.90
CA ALA A 33 -13.60 -8.17 6.29
C ALA A 33 -12.85 -7.79 5.00
N SER A 34 -13.30 -6.74 4.30
CA SER A 34 -12.62 -6.19 3.12
C SER A 34 -11.38 -5.36 3.44
N PHE A 35 -11.15 -4.99 4.70
CA PHE A 35 -10.01 -4.16 5.08
C PHE A 35 -8.69 -4.91 4.96
N GLN A 36 -8.64 -6.20 5.33
CA GLN A 36 -7.43 -7.02 5.22
C GLN A 36 -6.88 -7.07 3.78
N PRO A 37 -7.66 -7.47 2.74
CA PRO A 37 -7.14 -7.50 1.38
C PRO A 37 -6.81 -6.09 0.84
N PHE A 38 -7.53 -5.05 1.27
CA PHE A 38 -7.16 -3.66 0.94
C PHE A 38 -5.78 -3.29 1.53
N LEU A 39 -5.55 -3.61 2.81
CA LEU A 39 -4.29 -3.31 3.50
C LEU A 39 -3.12 -4.07 2.88
N GLU A 40 -3.30 -5.35 2.56
CA GLU A 40 -2.30 -6.17 1.87
C GLU A 40 -1.91 -5.56 0.52
N ALA A 41 -2.90 -5.15 -0.29
CA ALA A 41 -2.64 -4.53 -1.58
C ALA A 41 -1.97 -3.15 -1.46
N LEU A 42 -2.37 -2.34 -0.47
CA LEU A 42 -1.76 -1.04 -0.18
C LEU A 42 -0.29 -1.22 0.21
N TYR A 43 0.01 -2.15 1.13
CA TYR A 43 1.38 -2.41 1.57
C TYR A 43 2.23 -3.04 0.47
N ALA A 44 1.69 -3.92 -0.37
CA ALA A 44 2.42 -4.46 -1.52
C ALA A 44 2.84 -3.34 -2.47
N SER A 45 1.94 -2.38 -2.72
CA SER A 45 2.24 -1.19 -3.52
C SER A 45 3.20 -0.24 -2.83
N ALA A 46 3.14 -0.12 -1.49
CA ALA A 46 4.07 0.70 -0.71
C ALA A 46 5.51 0.14 -0.71
N GLU A 47 5.65 -1.19 -0.66
CA GLU A 47 6.92 -1.92 -0.63
C GLU A 47 7.59 -2.04 -2.01
N ASP A 48 6.81 -1.94 -3.08
CA ASP A 48 7.36 -1.91 -4.43
C ASP A 48 8.04 -0.56 -4.72
N TYR A 49 9.37 -0.57 -4.72
CA TYR A 49 10.20 0.59 -5.07
C TYR A 49 10.02 1.04 -6.53
N LYS A 50 9.44 0.20 -7.40
CA LYS A 50 9.16 0.54 -8.81
C LYS A 50 7.79 1.15 -9.01
N ALA A 51 6.84 0.92 -8.10
CA ALA A 51 5.52 1.49 -8.20
C ALA A 51 5.60 3.01 -7.97
N THR A 52 5.23 3.79 -8.97
CA THR A 52 5.12 5.26 -8.84
C THR A 52 3.65 5.63 -8.80
N ASP A 53 3.02 5.69 -9.96
CA ASP A 53 1.74 6.38 -10.14
C ASP A 53 0.59 5.49 -9.63
N THR A 54 0.72 4.18 -9.78
CA THR A 54 -0.25 3.17 -9.28
C THR A 54 -0.34 3.10 -7.77
N PHE A 55 0.63 3.67 -7.03
CA PHE A 55 0.49 3.80 -5.58
C PHE A 55 -0.62 4.80 -5.20
N THR A 56 -0.89 5.78 -6.06
CA THR A 56 -1.92 6.80 -5.81
C THR A 56 -3.35 6.27 -5.98
N ASP A 57 -3.52 5.09 -6.58
CA ASP A 57 -4.84 4.44 -6.78
C ASP A 57 -5.53 4.07 -5.44
N PHE A 58 -4.77 4.00 -4.34
CA PHE A 58 -5.29 3.74 -2.99
C PHE A 58 -5.81 4.99 -2.26
N PHE A 59 -5.66 6.17 -2.86
CA PHE A 59 -5.99 7.44 -2.25
C PHE A 59 -7.20 8.07 -2.96
N VAL A 60 -7.96 8.89 -2.22
CA VAL A 60 -9.03 9.69 -2.84
C VAL A 60 -8.40 10.60 -3.91
N PRO A 61 -8.90 10.59 -5.16
CA PRO A 61 -8.35 11.45 -6.21
C PRO A 61 -8.31 12.92 -5.79
N GLU A 62 -7.21 13.61 -6.08
CA GLU A 62 -6.94 15.03 -5.78
C GLU A 62 -6.83 15.41 -4.30
N THR A 63 -7.59 14.79 -3.39
CA THR A 63 -7.69 15.21 -1.98
C THR A 63 -7.11 14.20 -1.00
N GLY A 64 -6.75 13.00 -1.46
CA GLY A 64 -6.12 11.97 -0.63
C GLY A 64 -4.80 12.46 -0.05
N ARG A 65 -4.47 11.95 1.14
CA ARG A 65 -3.26 12.34 1.87
C ARG A 65 -2.47 11.14 2.33
N LEU A 66 -1.15 11.24 2.22
CA LEU A 66 -0.20 10.37 2.90
C LEU A 66 0.51 11.21 3.97
N VAL A 67 0.35 10.80 5.23
CA VAL A 67 1.05 11.40 6.35
C VAL A 67 2.00 10.38 6.96
N VAL A 68 3.29 10.70 6.99
CA VAL A 68 4.34 9.85 7.56
C VAL A 68 5.17 10.69 8.53
N LEU A 69 4.96 10.46 9.83
CA LEU A 69 5.51 11.28 10.92
C LEU A 69 5.18 12.77 10.71
N GLU A 70 6.17 13.63 10.57
CA GLU A 70 6.01 15.07 10.30
C GLU A 70 5.78 15.43 8.82
N ASN A 71 5.82 14.46 7.90
CA ASN A 71 5.61 14.71 6.47
C ASN A 71 4.13 14.57 6.12
N ASP A 72 3.57 15.58 5.47
CA ASP A 72 2.20 15.58 4.96
C ASP A 72 2.21 15.84 3.45
N ALA A 73 1.69 14.90 2.67
CA ALA A 73 1.59 14.96 1.23
C ALA A 73 0.13 14.81 0.80
N GLN A 74 -0.42 15.84 0.15
CA GLN A 74 -1.78 15.84 -0.40
C GLN A 74 -1.77 15.83 -1.92
N GLY A 75 -2.60 14.97 -2.51
CA GLY A 75 -2.73 14.82 -3.96
C GLY A 75 -1.65 13.92 -4.57
N PRO A 76 -1.87 13.41 -5.78
CA PRO A 76 -1.08 12.33 -6.37
C PRO A 76 0.41 12.68 -6.50
N ASP A 77 0.73 13.85 -7.06
CA ASP A 77 2.13 14.27 -7.29
C ASP A 77 2.93 14.38 -5.99
N ALA A 78 2.32 14.93 -4.94
CA ALA A 78 2.98 15.06 -3.64
C ALA A 78 3.16 13.69 -2.98
N ILE A 79 2.17 12.80 -3.10
CA ILE A 79 2.23 11.43 -2.56
C ILE A 79 3.33 10.63 -3.25
N VAL A 80 3.44 10.68 -4.59
CA VAL A 80 4.52 9.99 -5.33
C VAL A 80 5.88 10.55 -4.92
N ARG A 81 6.02 11.87 -4.82
CA ARG A 81 7.27 12.50 -4.39
C ARG A 81 7.66 12.05 -2.98
N LEU A 82 6.72 12.04 -2.03
CA LEU A 82 7.00 11.58 -0.66
C LEU A 82 7.37 10.10 -0.65
N LYS A 83 6.63 9.25 -1.38
CA LYS A 83 6.95 7.82 -1.51
C LYS A 83 8.37 7.63 -2.00
N GLN A 84 8.78 8.28 -3.09
CA GLN A 84 10.12 8.14 -3.66
C GLN A 84 11.22 8.70 -2.76
N ALA A 85 10.92 9.72 -1.95
CA ALA A 85 11.86 10.22 -0.95
C ALA A 85 12.07 9.19 0.18
N LEU A 86 11.01 8.50 0.60
CA LEU A 86 11.08 7.50 1.66
C LEU A 86 11.62 6.15 1.17
N LEU A 87 11.20 5.69 -0.02
CA LEU A 87 11.65 4.46 -0.69
C LEU A 87 12.15 4.81 -2.10
N PRO A 88 13.44 5.11 -2.27
CA PRO A 88 14.00 5.46 -3.56
C PRO A 88 13.87 4.35 -4.60
N THR A 89 13.66 4.73 -5.86
CA THR A 89 13.46 3.80 -6.99
C THR A 89 14.71 3.04 -7.42
N THR A 90 15.83 3.24 -6.73
CA THR A 90 17.11 2.58 -7.01
C THR A 90 17.08 1.08 -6.68
N GLY A 91 16.15 0.64 -5.84
CA GLY A 91 16.05 -0.74 -5.37
C GLY A 91 17.10 -1.12 -4.32
N VAL A 92 17.90 -0.16 -3.82
CA VAL A 92 18.92 -0.41 -2.79
C VAL A 92 18.30 -0.48 -1.39
N LYS A 93 17.21 0.25 -1.17
CA LYS A 93 16.43 0.26 0.07
C LYS A 93 15.17 -0.57 -0.12
N HIS A 94 14.84 -1.38 0.87
CA HIS A 94 13.65 -2.23 0.88
C HIS A 94 12.85 -2.02 2.15
N TRP A 95 11.54 -2.18 2.04
CA TRP A 95 10.61 -2.18 3.16
C TRP A 95 9.81 -3.45 3.24
N ASN A 96 9.50 -3.83 4.47
CA ASN A 96 8.52 -4.87 4.78
C ASN A 96 7.61 -4.32 5.88
N HIS A 97 6.33 -4.17 5.58
CA HIS A 97 5.29 -3.92 6.55
C HIS A 97 4.87 -5.27 7.13
N LEU A 98 4.91 -5.36 8.46
CA LEU A 98 4.50 -6.53 9.22
C LEU A 98 3.34 -6.13 10.12
N PRO A 99 2.10 -6.11 9.60
CA PRO A 99 0.94 -5.77 10.40
C PRO A 99 0.68 -6.85 11.46
N ASN A 100 0.18 -6.39 12.61
CA ASN A 100 -0.24 -7.20 13.74
C ASN A 100 -1.73 -6.92 13.98
N ILE A 101 -2.06 -6.24 15.08
CA ILE A 101 -3.45 -5.96 15.46
C ILE A 101 -4.01 -4.79 14.64
N THR A 102 -5.17 -5.01 14.02
CA THR A 102 -6.00 -3.96 13.40
C THR A 102 -7.26 -3.77 14.21
N SER A 103 -7.55 -2.52 14.57
CA SER A 103 -8.69 -2.11 15.38
C SER A 103 -9.43 -0.93 14.74
N VAL A 104 -10.70 -0.75 15.08
CA VAL A 104 -11.44 0.46 14.73
C VAL A 104 -11.04 1.57 15.71
N TYR A 105 -10.40 2.62 15.19
CA TYR A 105 -10.03 3.79 16.00
C TYR A 105 -11.23 4.71 16.22
N SER A 106 -11.98 4.98 15.15
CA SER A 106 -13.21 5.78 15.20
C SER A 106 -14.11 5.42 14.02
N GLU A 107 -15.42 5.54 14.21
CA GLU A 107 -16.41 5.33 13.16
C GLU A 107 -17.54 6.34 13.31
N THR A 108 -17.94 6.94 12.19
CA THR A 108 -19.13 7.76 12.04
C THR A 108 -19.96 7.23 10.88
N ALA A 109 -21.13 7.83 10.62
CA ALA A 109 -21.94 7.47 9.46
C ALA A 109 -21.25 7.72 8.10
N ALA A 110 -20.19 8.54 8.06
CA ALA A 110 -19.51 8.94 6.83
C ALA A 110 -18.08 8.38 6.71
N GLU A 111 -17.44 7.99 7.81
CA GLU A 111 -16.05 7.54 7.81
C GLU A 111 -15.79 6.46 8.85
N LYS A 112 -14.87 5.55 8.53
CA LYS A 112 -14.31 4.58 9.47
C LYS A 112 -12.80 4.67 9.41
N VAL A 113 -12.18 4.86 10.57
CA VAL A 113 -10.73 5.00 10.71
C VAL A 113 -10.21 3.75 11.39
N TYR A 114 -9.24 3.12 10.73
CA TYR A 114 -8.56 1.94 11.23
C TYR A 114 -7.22 2.32 11.84
N LYS A 115 -6.88 1.67 12.96
CA LYS A 115 -5.53 1.70 13.53
C LYS A 115 -4.90 0.33 13.36
N VAL A 116 -3.80 0.30 12.61
CA VAL A 116 -2.97 -0.89 12.39
C VAL A 116 -1.72 -0.76 13.24
N LEU A 117 -1.54 -1.66 14.20
CA LEU A 117 -0.27 -1.88 14.86
C LEU A 117 0.59 -2.79 13.99
N GLY A 118 1.89 -2.53 13.94
CA GLY A 118 2.80 -3.35 13.15
C GLY A 118 4.24 -2.89 13.31
N LEU A 119 5.10 -3.46 12.49
CA LEU A 119 6.51 -3.09 12.36
C LEU A 119 6.79 -2.73 10.89
N ILE A 120 7.62 -1.72 10.66
CA ILE A 120 8.24 -1.50 9.35
C ILE A 120 9.71 -1.87 9.46
N GLN A 121 10.10 -2.91 8.74
CA GLN A 121 11.51 -3.26 8.59
C GLN A 121 12.09 -2.53 7.39
N THR A 122 13.27 -1.93 7.58
CA THR A 122 14.06 -1.35 6.50
C THR A 122 15.33 -2.16 6.33
N ARG A 123 15.63 -2.53 5.08
CA ARG A 123 16.85 -3.26 4.71
C ARG A 123 17.55 -2.57 3.56
N PHE A 124 18.87 -2.66 3.53
CA PHE A 124 19.69 -2.18 2.43
C PHE A 124 20.53 -3.33 1.86
N ASP A 125 20.72 -3.36 0.53
CA ASP A 125 21.49 -4.41 -0.15
C ASP A 125 22.97 -4.48 0.30
N ASP A 126 23.50 -3.38 0.85
CA ASP A 126 24.86 -3.30 1.40
C ASP A 126 24.98 -3.79 2.86
N GLY A 127 23.89 -4.27 3.45
CA GLY A 127 23.87 -4.98 4.73
C GLY A 127 23.42 -4.18 5.95
N ASN A 128 22.96 -2.92 5.78
CA ASN A 128 22.38 -2.17 6.89
C ASN A 128 20.89 -2.51 7.09
N CYS A 129 20.44 -2.71 8.33
CA CYS A 129 19.04 -3.04 8.65
C CYS A 129 18.54 -2.24 9.87
N SER A 130 17.29 -1.78 9.83
CA SER A 130 16.61 -1.13 10.97
C SER A 130 15.14 -1.54 11.04
N ALA A 131 14.52 -1.36 12.20
CA ALA A 131 13.11 -1.65 12.42
C ALA A 131 12.46 -0.53 13.26
N ALA A 132 11.25 -0.12 12.89
CA ALA A 132 10.49 0.96 13.54
C ALA A 132 9.04 0.53 13.78
#